data_AF-A0A2J8XPQ6-F1
#
_entry.id   AF-A0A2J8XPQ6-F1
#
_cell.length_a   1.000
_cell.length_b   1.000
_cell.length_c   1.000
_cell.angle_alpha   90.00
_cell.angle_beta   90.00
_cell.angle_gamma   90.00
#
_symmetry.space_group_name_H-M   'P 1'
#
loop_
_entity.id
_entity.type
_entity.pdbx_description
1 polymer ?
#
loop_
_entity_poly.entity_id
_entity_poly.type
_entity_poly.pdbx_seq_one_letter_code
_entity_poly.pdbx_strand_id
1 'polypeptide(L)'
;MEGSPSLRRMTVMREKGRRQAVRGPAFMFNDRGTSLTAEEERFLDAAEYGNIPVVRKMLEESKTLNVNCVDYMGQNALQLAVGNEHLEVTELL
;
A
#
# COMPACT_ATOMS: atom_id res chain seq x y z
N MET A 1 42.93 25.48 2.92
CA MET A 1 42.81 24.42 1.90
C MET A 1 41.69 23.52 2.35
N GLU A 2 40.53 23.68 1.72
CA GLU A 2 39.37 22.82 1.90
C GLU A 2 39.63 21.42 1.37
N GLY A 3 39.02 20.42 1.99
CA GLY A 3 39.13 19.04 1.56
C GLY A 3 38.18 18.13 2.34
N SER A 4 36.87 18.35 2.20
CA SER A 4 35.83 17.44 2.68
C SER A 4 35.93 16.09 1.96
N PRO A 5 36.01 14.94 2.65
CA PRO A 5 35.81 13.66 1.99
C PRO A 5 34.31 13.40 1.88
N SER A 6 33.76 13.53 0.67
CA SER A 6 32.40 13.11 0.35
C SER A 6 32.27 11.60 0.51
N LEU A 7 31.70 11.17 1.63
CA LEU A 7 31.37 9.78 1.90
C LEU A 7 30.23 9.35 0.94
N ARG A 8 30.59 8.79 -0.22
CA ARG A 8 29.63 8.17 -1.13
C ARG A 8 29.06 6.93 -0.46
N ARG A 9 27.86 7.06 0.08
CA ARG A 9 27.08 5.98 0.66
C ARG A 9 26.67 5.03 -0.46
N MET A 10 27.42 3.95 -0.66
CA MET A 10 27.02 2.86 -1.54
C MET A 10 25.75 2.21 -0.98
N THR A 11 24.65 2.34 -1.70
CA THR A 11 23.44 1.58 -1.47
C THR A 11 23.67 0.16 -1.98
N VAL A 12 23.85 -0.79 -1.06
CA VAL A 12 23.80 -2.21 -1.42
C VAL A 12 22.42 -2.53 -1.97
N MET A 13 22.36 -2.99 -3.22
CA MET A 13 21.14 -3.50 -3.83
C MET A 13 20.69 -4.71 -3.01
N ARG A 14 19.73 -4.50 -2.10
CA ARG A 14 19.07 -5.58 -1.40
C ARG A 14 18.30 -6.37 -2.43
N GLU A 15 18.69 -7.62 -2.66
CA GLU A 15 17.96 -8.55 -3.51
C GLU A 15 16.51 -8.59 -3.04
N LYS A 16 15.63 -7.94 -3.81
CA LYS A 16 14.19 -7.97 -3.56
C LYS A 16 13.72 -9.32 -4.06
N GLY A 17 13.97 -10.36 -3.27
CA GLY A 17 13.31 -11.63 -3.42
C GLY A 17 11.83 -11.33 -3.52
N ARG A 18 11.26 -11.48 -4.71
CA ARG A 18 9.82 -11.46 -4.91
C ARG A 18 9.33 -12.61 -4.06
N ARG A 19 8.91 -12.32 -2.82
CA ARG A 19 8.12 -13.26 -2.05
C ARG A 19 6.91 -13.46 -2.94
N GLN A 20 6.92 -14.54 -3.72
CA GLN A 20 5.71 -15.04 -4.35
C GLN A 20 4.72 -15.09 -3.19
N ALA A 21 3.63 -14.35 -3.34
CA ALA A 21 2.49 -14.55 -2.49
C ALA A 21 1.95 -15.94 -2.84
N VAL A 22 2.63 -16.98 -2.36
CA VAL A 22 2.09 -18.33 -2.25
C VAL A 22 1.09 -18.26 -1.10
N ARG A 23 0.05 -17.45 -1.29
CA ARG A 23 -1.12 -17.42 -0.44
C ARG A 23 -1.90 -18.65 -0.86
N GLY A 24 -1.54 -19.80 -0.29
CA GLY A 24 -2.36 -21.00 -0.40
C GLY A 24 -3.80 -20.70 0.07
N PRO A 25 -4.76 -21.61 -0.14
CA PRO A 25 -6.20 -21.35 0.11
C PRO A 25 -6.51 -20.87 1.55
N ALA A 26 -5.57 -20.97 2.48
CA ALA A 26 -5.60 -20.36 3.80
C ALA A 26 -5.97 -18.86 3.83
N PHE A 27 -5.75 -18.06 2.78
CA PHE A 27 -6.24 -16.66 2.77
C PHE A 27 -7.77 -16.56 2.78
N MET A 28 -8.48 -17.58 2.24
CA MET A 28 -9.94 -17.67 2.24
C MET A 28 -10.51 -18.13 3.60
N PHE A 29 -9.67 -18.70 4.47
CA PHE A 29 -10.03 -19.18 5.81
C PHE A 29 -9.63 -18.19 6.92
N ASN A 30 -9.10 -17.02 6.56
CA ASN A 30 -8.80 -16.01 7.56
C ASN A 30 -10.11 -15.37 8.03
N ASP A 31 -10.68 -15.95 9.09
CA ASP A 31 -11.86 -15.50 9.85
C ASP A 31 -11.70 -14.09 10.46
N ARG A 32 -10.62 -13.37 10.13
CA ARG A 32 -10.53 -11.93 10.35
C ARG A 32 -11.30 -11.21 9.24
N GLY A 33 -12.59 -11.49 9.16
CA GLY A 33 -13.56 -10.50 8.73
C GLY A 33 -13.58 -9.40 9.78
N THR A 34 -12.50 -8.62 9.89
CA THR A 34 -12.64 -7.28 10.45
C THR A 34 -13.56 -6.58 9.47
N SER A 35 -14.84 -6.45 9.82
CA SER A 35 -15.78 -5.67 9.05
C SER A 35 -15.12 -4.32 8.78
N LEU A 36 -14.72 -4.10 7.53
CA LEU A 36 -14.12 -2.84 7.13
C LEU A 36 -15.09 -1.74 7.55
N THR A 37 -14.55 -0.70 8.17
CA THR A 37 -15.33 0.51 8.35
C THR A 37 -15.69 1.09 6.98
N ALA A 38 -16.78 1.84 6.88
CA ALA A 38 -17.15 2.52 5.63
C ALA A 38 -16.05 3.48 5.14
N GLU A 39 -15.19 3.96 6.06
CA GLU A 39 -14.01 4.76 5.73
C GLU A 39 -12.91 3.90 5.08
N GLU A 40 -12.60 2.72 5.64
CA GLU A 40 -11.62 1.80 5.03
C GLU A 40 -12.10 1.23 3.69
N GLU A 41 -13.39 0.91 3.56
CA GLU A 41 -13.98 0.45 2.30
C GLU A 41 -13.84 1.51 1.21
N ARG A 42 -14.23 2.77 1.52
CA ARG A 42 -14.05 3.90 0.60
C ARG A 42 -12.58 4.12 0.24
N PHE A 43 -11.66 3.92 1.18
CA PHE A 43 -10.23 4.08 0.93
C PHE A 43 -9.71 3.03 -0.06
N LEU A 44 -10.11 1.76 0.13
CA LEU A 44 -9.76 0.68 -0.79
C LEU A 44 -10.36 0.90 -2.18
N ASP A 45 -11.65 1.29 -2.26
CA ASP A 45 -12.30 1.64 -3.53
C ASP A 45 -11.56 2.79 -4.24
N ALA A 46 -11.21 3.84 -3.51
CA ALA A 46 -10.50 4.98 -4.08
C ALA A 46 -9.12 4.59 -4.62
N ALA A 47 -8.42 3.66 -3.96
CA ALA A 47 -7.15 3.13 -4.45
C ALA A 47 -7.34 2.19 -5.65
N GLU A 48 -8.38 1.35 -5.63
CA GLU A 48 -8.70 0.40 -6.70
C GLU A 48 -9.08 1.09 -8.01
N TYR A 49 -9.82 2.20 -7.95
CA TYR A 49 -10.26 3.00 -9.10
C TYR A 49 -9.33 4.18 -9.44
N GLY A 50 -8.21 4.35 -8.73
CA GLY A 50 -7.23 5.38 -9.05
C GLY A 50 -7.65 6.81 -8.67
N ASN A 51 -8.56 6.99 -7.70
CA ASN A 51 -9.09 8.29 -7.29
C ASN A 51 -8.13 9.03 -6.34
N ILE A 52 -7.07 9.59 -6.90
CA ILE A 52 -5.98 10.28 -6.16
C ILE A 52 -6.50 11.39 -5.24
N PRO A 53 -7.42 12.29 -5.65
CA PRO A 53 -7.91 13.34 -4.75
C PRO A 53 -8.54 12.77 -3.47
N VAL A 54 -9.29 11.68 -3.60
CA VAL A 54 -9.94 11.03 -2.45
C VAL A 54 -8.90 10.32 -1.59
N VAL A 55 -7.99 9.54 -2.19
CA VAL A 55 -6.91 8.87 -1.44
C VAL A 55 -6.08 9.88 -0.66
N ARG A 56 -5.64 10.96 -1.31
CA ARG A 56 -4.89 12.05 -0.67
C ARG A 56 -5.66 12.66 0.50
N LYS A 57 -6.92 13.05 0.25
CA LYS A 57 -7.76 13.67 1.27
C LYS A 57 -7.91 12.77 2.50
N MET A 58 -8.14 11.47 2.29
CA MET A 58 -8.29 10.52 3.39
C MET A 58 -6.98 10.31 4.15
N LEU A 59 -5.84 10.25 3.47
CA LEU A 59 -4.53 10.18 4.14
C LEU A 59 -4.21 11.42 4.99
N GLU A 60 -4.68 12.60 4.57
CA GLU A 60 -4.40 13.87 5.25
C GLU A 60 -5.42 14.19 6.36
N GLU A 61 -6.70 13.89 6.16
CA GLU A 61 -7.79 14.31 7.05
C GLU A 61 -8.28 13.21 8.02
N SER A 62 -8.13 11.93 7.66
CA SER A 62 -8.67 10.82 8.47
C SER A 62 -7.77 10.46 9.65
N LYS A 63 -8.30 10.57 10.86
CA LYS A 63 -7.58 10.21 12.11
C LYS A 63 -7.72 8.75 12.50
N THR A 64 -8.76 8.08 11.99
CA THR A 64 -9.15 6.71 12.34
C THR A 64 -8.85 5.71 11.24
N LEU A 65 -8.47 6.18 10.05
CA LEU A 65 -8.20 5.32 8.91
C LEU A 65 -6.97 4.43 9.17
N ASN A 66 -7.17 3.12 9.06
CA ASN A 66 -6.08 2.18 8.99
C ASN A 66 -5.68 1.96 7.53
N VAL A 67 -4.55 2.53 7.13
CA VAL A 67 -4.00 2.38 5.76
C VAL A 67 -3.60 0.94 5.40
N ASN A 68 -3.42 0.08 6.41
CA ASN A 68 -3.10 -1.34 6.23
C ASN A 68 -4.34 -2.23 6.20
N CYS A 69 -5.54 -1.65 6.08
CA CYS A 69 -6.76 -2.42 5.85
C CYS A 69 -6.64 -3.27 4.58
N VAL A 70 -7.38 -4.38 4.54
CA VAL A 70 -7.37 -5.32 3.42
C VAL A 70 -8.81 -5.65 3.02
N ASP A 71 -9.02 -5.85 1.72
CA ASP A 71 -10.31 -6.27 1.16
C ASP A 71 -10.66 -7.72 1.53
N TYR A 72 -11.79 -8.20 1.00
CA TYR A 72 -12.25 -9.58 1.19
C TYR A 72 -11.29 -10.64 0.61
N MET A 73 -10.41 -10.26 -0.31
CA MET A 73 -9.34 -11.12 -0.85
C MET A 73 -8.03 -11.02 -0.06
N GLY A 74 -7.98 -10.14 0.94
CA GLY A 74 -6.79 -9.86 1.73
C GLY A 74 -5.76 -8.99 1.02
N GLN A 75 -6.19 -8.15 0.07
CA GLN A 75 -5.41 -7.17 -0.67
C GLN A 75 -5.53 -5.78 -0.02
N ASN A 76 -4.40 -5.09 0.17
CA ASN A 76 -4.40 -3.70 0.63
C ASN A 76 -4.48 -2.70 -0.54
N ALA A 77 -4.67 -1.42 -0.20
CA ALA A 77 -4.77 -0.32 -1.17
C ALA A 77 -3.61 -0.29 -2.19
N LEU A 78 -2.37 -0.51 -1.75
CA LEU A 78 -1.20 -0.52 -2.64
C LEU A 78 -1.25 -1.67 -3.64
N GLN A 79 -1.70 -2.86 -3.21
CA GLN A 79 -1.84 -4.02 -4.09
C GLN A 79 -2.94 -3.81 -5.14
N LEU A 80 -4.05 -3.17 -4.75
CA LEU A 80 -5.14 -2.80 -5.67
C LEU A 80 -4.66 -1.77 -6.69
N ALA A 81 -4.01 -0.69 -6.24
CA ALA A 81 -3.47 0.35 -7.12
C ALA A 81 -2.42 -0.18 -8.12
N VAL A 82 -1.52 -1.06 -7.67
CA VAL A 82 -0.52 -1.69 -8.56
C VAL A 82 -1.19 -2.66 -9.54
N GLY A 83 -2.19 -3.43 -9.09
CA GLY A 83 -2.92 -4.38 -9.93
C GLY A 83 -3.68 -3.70 -11.07
N ASN A 84 -4.19 -2.49 -10.83
CA ASN A 84 -4.94 -1.68 -11.80
C ASN A 84 -4.10 -0.58 -12.47
N GLU A 85 -2.77 -0.64 -12.34
CA GLU A 85 -1.83 0.27 -13.02
C GLU A 85 -2.02 1.76 -12.68
N HIS A 86 -2.52 2.06 -11.48
CA HIS A 86 -2.67 3.41 -10.97
C HIS A 86 -1.35 3.92 -10.38
N LEU A 87 -0.44 4.34 -11.28
CA LEU A 87 0.92 4.78 -10.91
C LEU A 87 0.90 5.93 -9.89
N GLU A 88 0.09 6.96 -10.11
CA GLU A 88 0.05 8.13 -9.21
C GLU A 88 -0.47 7.79 -7.82
N VAL A 89 -1.43 6.85 -7.69
CA VAL A 89 -1.88 6.34 -6.39
C VAL A 89 -0.79 5.47 -5.75
N THR A 90 -0.08 4.68 -6.54
CA THR A 90 1.04 3.85 -6.07
C THR A 90 2.20 4.69 -5.54
N GLU A 91 2.47 5.85 -6.14
CA GLU A 91 3.50 6.78 -5.66
C GLU A 91 3.06 7.55 -4.41
N LEU A 92 1.75 7.71 -4.21
CA LEU A 92 1.18 8.39 -3.05
C LEU A 92 1.18 7.50 -1.78
N LEU A 93 0.99 6.19 -1.94
CA LEU A 93 0.89 5.19 -0.86
C LEU A 93 2.24 4.61 -0.43
#